data_AF-A0A517YK84-F1
#
_entry.id   AF-A0A517YK84-F1
#
_cell.length_a   1.000
_cell.length_b   1.000
_cell.length_c   1.000
_cell.angle_alpha   90.00
_cell.angle_beta   90.00
_cell.angle_gamma   90.00
#
_symmetry.space_group_name_H-M   'P 1'
#
loop_
_entity.id
_entity.type
_entity.pdbx_description
1 polymer ?
#
loop_
_entity_poly.entity_id
_entity_poly.type
_entity_poly.pdbx_seq_one_letter_code
_entity_poly.pdbx_strand_id
1 'polypeptide(L)'
;MQMQTTTSDCERSGETPCDSSSAVSVRAFHPWITDELFADTRRIWSKAYGRVLSDEEVVEILGNVRRMAEAIMFSRRRRYQRCM
;
A
#
# COMPACT_ATOMS: atom_id res chain seq x y z
N MET A 1 -50.65 -26.33 -21.53
CA MET A 1 -51.44 -26.08 -20.32
C MET A 1 -50.49 -25.63 -19.22
N GLN A 2 -50.76 -24.48 -18.61
CA GLN A 2 -50.12 -23.96 -17.39
C GLN A 2 -50.50 -24.87 -16.19
N MET A 3 -49.86 -24.93 -15.02
CA MET A 3 -49.53 -23.90 -14.00
C MET A 3 -48.60 -24.55 -12.94
N GLN A 4 -47.54 -23.88 -12.45
CA GLN A 4 -47.41 -23.18 -11.13
C GLN A 4 -47.66 -24.10 -9.91
N THR A 5 -46.98 -24.06 -8.75
CA THR A 5 -46.13 -23.10 -8.00
C THR A 5 -45.47 -23.92 -6.85
N THR A 6 -44.35 -23.53 -6.23
CA THR A 6 -44.36 -22.76 -4.97
C THR A 6 -42.93 -22.58 -4.42
N THR A 7 -42.63 -21.33 -4.03
CA THR A 7 -41.87 -20.89 -2.84
C THR A 7 -40.59 -21.62 -2.41
N SER A 8 -39.46 -20.92 -2.45
CA SER A 8 -38.54 -20.86 -1.30
C SER A 8 -37.51 -19.74 -1.53
N ASP A 9 -37.77 -18.62 -0.84
CA ASP A 9 -36.83 -17.79 -0.09
C ASP A 9 -35.73 -17.01 -0.81
N CYS A 10 -36.05 -15.72 -1.03
CA CYS A 10 -35.10 -14.64 -0.87
C CYS A 10 -34.59 -14.63 0.58
N GLU A 11 -33.28 -14.77 0.79
CA GLU A 11 -32.45 -14.04 1.75
C GLU A 11 -31.11 -14.77 1.98
N ARG A 12 -29.99 -14.18 1.54
CA ARG A 12 -28.80 -14.03 2.40
C ARG A 12 -27.78 -13.09 1.76
N SER A 13 -27.74 -11.89 2.33
CA SER A 13 -26.60 -10.98 2.52
C SER A 13 -25.51 -10.94 1.45
N GLY A 14 -25.37 -9.75 0.85
CA GLY A 14 -24.14 -9.36 0.20
C GLY A 14 -22.96 -9.45 1.17
N GLU A 15 -22.06 -10.37 0.88
CA GLU A 15 -20.68 -10.32 1.34
C GLU A 15 -19.85 -10.14 0.08
N THR A 16 -19.63 -8.88 -0.31
CA THR A 16 -18.42 -8.56 -1.08
C THR A 16 -17.24 -9.13 -0.30
N PRO A 17 -16.45 -10.06 -0.88
CA PRO A 17 -15.21 -10.49 -0.26
C PRO A 17 -14.36 -9.25 -0.02
N CYS A 18 -14.10 -8.97 1.24
CA CYS A 18 -13.29 -7.84 1.66
C CYS A 18 -12.02 -7.81 0.81
N ASP A 19 -11.78 -6.64 0.22
CA ASP A 19 -10.68 -6.27 -0.67
C ASP A 19 -9.34 -6.21 0.09
N SER A 20 -9.03 -7.29 0.79
CA SER A 20 -7.81 -7.50 1.58
C SER A 20 -6.72 -8.24 0.79
N SER A 21 -7.02 -8.63 -0.46
CA SER A 21 -6.10 -9.34 -1.35
C SER A 21 -5.08 -8.40 -2.02
N SER A 22 -5.42 -7.12 -2.20
CA SER A 22 -4.55 -6.12 -2.84
C SER A 22 -3.36 -5.71 -1.96
N ALA A 23 -3.60 -5.53 -0.65
CA ALA A 23 -2.61 -5.12 0.35
C ALA A 23 -1.39 -6.05 0.45
N VAL A 24 -1.61 -7.37 0.41
CA VAL A 24 -0.54 -8.38 0.47
C VAL A 24 0.33 -8.33 -0.79
N SER A 25 -0.26 -7.98 -1.93
CA SER A 25 0.41 -8.00 -3.23
C SER A 25 1.44 -6.90 -3.37
N VAL A 26 1.09 -5.64 -3.04
CA VAL A 26 1.97 -4.48 -3.26
C VAL A 26 3.25 -4.57 -2.42
N ARG A 27 3.13 -5.09 -1.20
CA ARG A 27 4.27 -5.26 -0.28
C ARG A 27 5.20 -6.38 -0.71
N ALA A 28 4.69 -7.45 -1.33
CA ALA A 28 5.50 -8.56 -1.83
C ALA A 28 6.51 -8.13 -2.91
N PHE A 29 6.23 -7.07 -3.68
CA PHE A 29 7.15 -6.54 -4.69
C PHE A 29 8.32 -5.72 -4.11
N HIS A 30 8.33 -5.45 -2.80
CA HIS A 30 9.37 -4.64 -2.15
C HIS A 30 9.98 -5.38 -0.94
N PRO A 31 10.88 -6.35 -1.17
CA PRO A 31 11.43 -7.21 -0.11
C PRO A 31 12.29 -6.46 0.92
N TRP A 32 12.66 -5.21 0.65
CA TRP A 32 13.40 -4.36 1.58
C TRP A 32 12.50 -3.64 2.60
N ILE A 33 11.18 -3.66 2.41
CA ILE A 33 10.21 -3.02 3.31
C ILE A 33 9.78 -4.05 4.36
N THR A 34 10.22 -3.87 5.60
CA THR A 34 9.80 -4.73 6.72
C THR A 34 8.38 -4.37 7.19
N ASP A 35 7.72 -5.31 7.88
CA ASP A 35 6.41 -5.07 8.51
C ASP A 35 6.43 -3.91 9.49
N GLU A 36 7.47 -3.83 10.31
CA GLU A 36 7.66 -2.75 11.27
C GLU A 36 7.80 -1.39 10.58
N LEU A 37 8.67 -1.29 9.57
CA LEU A 37 8.88 -0.04 8.83
C LEU A 37 7.59 0.43 8.15
N PHE A 38 6.84 -0.51 7.57
CA PHE A 38 5.57 -0.23 6.93
C PHE A 38 4.53 0.27 7.94
N ALA A 39 4.36 -0.43 9.06
CA ALA A 39 3.41 -0.08 10.11
C ALA A 39 3.72 1.28 10.74
N ASP A 40 5.00 1.55 11.01
CA ASP A 40 5.46 2.83 11.54
C ASP A 40 5.22 3.97 10.56
N THR A 41 5.53 3.75 9.28
CA THR A 41 5.30 4.75 8.23
C THR A 41 3.81 5.05 8.11
N ARG A 42 2.96 4.03 8.04
CA ARG A 42 1.50 4.22 8.05
C ARG A 42 1.06 5.03 9.26
N ARG A 43 1.47 4.64 10.48
CA ARG A 43 1.06 5.32 11.72
C ARG A 43 1.44 6.81 11.71
N ILE A 44 2.69 7.12 11.38
CA ILE A 44 3.22 8.48 11.42
C ILE A 44 2.56 9.36 10.36
N TRP A 45 2.49 8.87 9.13
CA TRP A 45 1.99 9.67 8.01
C TRP A 45 0.47 9.75 8.02
N SER A 46 -0.26 8.74 8.50
CA SER A 46 -1.71 8.87 8.69
C SER A 46 -2.08 9.96 9.69
N LYS A 47 -1.28 10.13 10.74
CA LYS A 47 -1.44 11.25 11.68
C LYS A 47 -1.17 12.59 11.00
N ALA A 48 -0.13 12.68 10.16
CA ALA A 48 0.23 13.91 9.46
C ALA A 48 -0.80 14.32 8.39
N TYR A 49 -1.32 13.36 7.63
CA TYR A 49 -2.32 13.58 6.59
C TYR A 49 -3.76 13.68 7.14
N GLY A 50 -3.99 13.34 8.41
CA GLY A 50 -5.32 13.34 9.02
C GLY A 50 -6.26 12.24 8.51
N ARG A 51 -5.73 11.21 7.84
CA ARG A 51 -6.48 10.06 7.32
C ARG A 51 -5.63 8.79 7.33
N VAL A 52 -6.28 7.63 7.37
CA VAL A 52 -5.59 6.35 7.20
C VAL A 52 -5.05 6.26 5.77
N LEU A 53 -3.77 5.87 5.63
CA LEU A 53 -3.12 5.71 4.33
C LEU A 53 -3.28 4.27 3.82
N SER A 54 -3.52 4.12 2.53
CA SER A 54 -3.59 2.82 1.86
C SER A 54 -2.22 2.13 1.80
N ASP A 55 -2.18 0.85 1.40
CA ASP A 55 -0.92 0.11 1.31
C ASP A 55 -0.01 0.69 0.22
N GLU A 56 -0.60 1.04 -0.92
CA GLU A 56 0.05 1.67 -2.07
C GLU A 56 0.68 3.00 -1.69
N GLU A 57 -0.04 3.84 -0.94
CA GLU A 57 0.45 5.15 -0.51
C GLU A 57 1.66 5.01 0.42
N VAL A 58 1.63 4.05 1.34
CA VAL A 58 2.75 3.79 2.25
C VAL A 58 3.98 3.31 1.48
N VAL A 59 3.79 2.40 0.52
CA VAL A 59 4.87 1.92 -0.36
C VAL A 59 5.43 3.06 -1.21
N GLU A 60 4.59 3.92 -1.76
CA GLU A 60 5.00 5.07 -2.55
C GLU A 60 5.85 6.05 -1.72
N ILE A 61 5.42 6.39 -0.50
CA ILE A 61 6.16 7.24 0.42
C ILE A 61 7.55 6.65 0.70
N LEU A 62 7.61 5.36 1.03
CA LEU A 62 8.88 4.67 1.28
C LEU A 62 9.79 4.68 0.04
N GLY A 63 9.23 4.44 -1.15
CA GLY A 63 9.94 4.55 -2.42
C GLY A 63 10.48 5.94 -2.70
N ASN A 64 9.71 6.99 -2.36
CA ASN A 64 10.13 8.39 -2.51
C ASN A 64 11.29 8.73 -1.57
N VAL A 65 11.22 8.31 -0.31
CA VAL A 65 12.28 8.54 0.69
C VAL A 65 13.59 7.85 0.26
N ARG A 66 13.51 6.61 -0.22
CA ARG A 66 14.68 5.88 -0.73
C ARG A 66 15.33 6.61 -1.91
N ARG A 67 14.54 6.99 -2.92
CA ARG A 67 15.03 7.73 -4.09
C ARG A 67 15.67 9.05 -3.70
N MET A 68 15.09 9.75 -2.73
CA MET A 68 15.67 10.99 -2.20
C MET A 68 17.02 10.74 -1.52
N ALA A 69 17.15 9.70 -0.68
CA ALA A 69 18.42 9.33 -0.05
C ALA A 69 19.49 8.99 -1.09
N GLU A 70 19.13 8.22 -2.13
CA GLU A 70 20.00 7.89 -3.26
C GLU A 70 20.47 9.15 -4.01
N ALA A 71 19.56 10.08 -4.30
CA ALA A 71 19.88 11.36 -4.95
C ALA A 71 20.85 12.21 -4.11
N ILE A 72 20.64 12.29 -2.79
CA ILE A 72 21.53 13.00 -1.87
C ILE A 72 22.93 12.35 -1.88
N MET A 73 23.02 11.03 -1.75
CA MET A 73 24.30 10.31 -1.77
C MET A 73 25.04 10.48 -3.09
N PHE A 74 24.33 10.41 -4.22
CA PHE A 74 24.90 10.61 -5.54
C PHE A 74 25.41 12.04 -5.76
N SER A 75 24.66 13.04 -5.30
CA SER A 75 25.07 14.45 -5.37
C SER A 75 26.36 14.72 -4.60
N ARG A 76 26.58 14.02 -3.47
CA ARG A 76 27.82 14.12 -2.69
C ARG A 76 28.99 13.53 -3.46
N ARG A 77 28.84 12.33 -4.05
CA ARG A 77 29.91 11.69 -4.85
C ARG A 77 30.34 12.55 -6.02
N ARG A 78 29.40 13.12 -6.79
CA ARG A 78 29.72 14.03 -7.90
C ARG A 78 30.47 15.28 -7.46
N ARG A 79 30.16 15.82 -6.28
CA ARG A 79 30.89 16.97 -5.72
C ARG A 79 32.34 16.60 -5.35
N TYR A 80 32.58 15.43 -4.78
CA TYR A 80 33.95 14.98 -4.48
C TYR A 80 34.75 14.60 -5.73
N GLN A 81 34.12 14.05 -6.77
CA GLN A 81 34.77 13.69 -8.04
C GLN A 81 35.12 14.88 -8.92
N ARG A 82 34.51 16.06 -8.69
CA ARG A 82 34.83 17.29 -9.43
C ARG A 82 36.01 18.07 -8.84
N CYS A 83 36.47 17.70 -7.65
CA CYS A 83 37.56 18.37 -6.93
C CYS A 83 38.83 17.50 -6.80
N MET A 84 38.84 16.28 -7.36
CA MET A 84 40.05 15.52 -7.68
C MET A 84 40.29 15.59 -9.18
#